data_AF-A0A9E2BJN2-F1
#
_entry.id   AF-A0A9E2BJN2-F1
#
_cell.length_a   1.000
_cell.length_b   1.000
_cell.length_c   1.000
_cell.angle_alpha   90.00
_cell.angle_beta   90.00
_cell.angle_gamma   90.00
#
_symmetry.space_group_name_H-M   'P 1'
#
loop_
_entity.id
_entity.type
_entity.pdbx_description
1 polymer ?
#
loop_
_entity_poly.entity_id
_entity_poly.type
_entity_poly.pdbx_seq_one_letter_code
_entity_poly.pdbx_strand_id
1 'polypeptide(L)' 'MVVKEPIGLKQALAYEGRERDGQGRAMLRHRRVHGAVGEGVEAVEGALADLAQHWDFSRVERCTVGGDGATWIRTA' A
#
# COMPACT_ATOMS: atom_id res chain seq x y z
N MET A 1 27.72 16.32 -12.03
CA MET A 1 26.99 15.24 -11.33
C MET A 1 25.75 15.88 -10.72
N VAL A 2 24.54 15.51 -11.13
CA VAL A 2 23.32 16.12 -10.60
C VAL A 2 23.07 15.53 -9.22
N VAL A 3 23.15 16.36 -8.18
CA VAL A 3 22.75 15.98 -6.83
C VAL A 3 21.22 15.94 -6.82
N LYS A 4 20.65 14.78 -6.50
CA LYS A 4 19.20 14.63 -6.32
C LYS A 4 18.85 14.94 -4.87
N GLU A 5 17.83 15.76 -4.67
CA GLU A 5 17.30 16.03 -3.34
C GLU A 5 16.61 14.79 -2.75
N PRO A 6 16.63 14.62 -1.42
CA PRO A 6 15.88 13.55 -0.76
C PRO A 6 14.38 13.79 -0.92
N ILE A 7 13.63 12.72 -1.25
CA ILE A 7 12.18 12.75 -1.41
C ILE A 7 11.50 11.82 -0.42
N GLY A 8 10.31 12.20 0.05
CA GLY A 8 9.47 11.35 0.89
C GLY A 8 8.57 10.47 0.05
N LEU A 9 8.86 9.17 0.00
CA LEU A 9 8.04 8.15 -0.66
C LEU A 9 6.92 7.67 0.27
N LYS A 10 5.70 7.59 -0.24
CA LYS A 10 4.54 6.98 0.41
C LYS A 10 4.23 5.69 -0.33
N GLN A 11 4.08 4.60 0.40
CA GLN A 11 3.80 3.30 -0.18
C GLN A 11 2.61 2.65 0.53
N ALA A 12 1.59 2.28 -0.24
CA ALA A 12 0.50 1.44 0.21
C ALA A 12 0.69 0.03 -0.34
N LEU A 13 0.44 -0.97 0.50
CA LEU A 13 0.53 -2.39 0.16
C LEU A 13 -0.78 -3.06 0.55
N ALA A 14 -1.36 -3.80 -0.38
CA ALA A 14 -2.54 -4.61 -0.13
C ALA A 14 -2.39 -6.01 -0.71
N TYR A 15 -3.03 -6.99 -0.06
CA TYR A 15 -2.95 -8.40 -0.38
C TYR A 15 -4.12 -9.16 0.25
N GLU A 16 -4.49 -10.30 -0.35
CA GLU A 16 -5.65 -11.11 0.10
C GLU A 16 -5.26 -12.20 1.11
N GLY A 17 -3.97 -12.37 1.39
CA GLY A 17 -3.48 -13.34 2.35
C GLY A 17 -2.03 -13.71 2.10
N ARG A 18 -1.59 -14.77 2.78
CA ARG A 18 -0.25 -15.34 2.62
C ARG A 18 -0.37 -16.76 2.08
N GLU A 19 0.50 -17.10 1.15
CA GLU A 19 0.66 -18.44 0.60
C GLU A 19 2.12 -18.87 0.67
N ARG A 20 2.40 -20.13 0.36
CA ARG A 20 3.77 -20.64 0.19
C ARG A 20 4.02 -20.92 -1.28
N ASP A 21 5.19 -20.56 -1.76
CA ASP A 21 5.62 -20.97 -3.10
C ASP A 21 6.07 -22.44 -3.13
N GLY A 22 6.45 -22.92 -4.33
CA GLY A 22 6.97 -24.28 -4.50
C GLY A 22 8.27 -24.59 -3.73
N GLN A 23 8.90 -23.57 -3.14
CA GLN A 23 10.10 -23.68 -2.30
C GLN A 23 9.78 -23.45 -0.81
N GLY A 24 8.49 -23.33 -0.45
CA GLY A 24 8.03 -23.13 0.93
C GLY A 24 8.17 -21.70 1.46
N ARG A 25 8.59 -20.73 0.64
CA ARG A 25 8.75 -19.31 1.03
C ARG A 25 7.40 -18.63 1.12
N ALA A 26 7.23 -17.76 2.11
CA ALA A 26 6.01 -16.98 2.26
C ALA A 26 5.87 -15.95 1.13
N MET A 27 4.71 -15.95 0.48
CA MET A 27 4.32 -15.00 -0.57
C MET A 27 3.01 -14.31 -0.20
N LEU A 28 2.83 -13.08 -0.68
CA LEU A 28 1.58 -12.33 -0.53
C LEU A 28 0.68 -12.60 -1.74
N ARG A 29 -0.52 -13.12 -1.48
CA ARG A 29 -1.50 -13.44 -2.54
C ARG A 29 -2.10 -12.16 -3.11
N HIS A 30 -2.13 -12.08 -4.45
CA HIS A 30 -2.65 -10.93 -5.21
C HIS A 30 -2.10 -9.58 -4.72
N ARG A 31 -0.79 -9.54 -4.45
CA ARG A 31 -0.09 -8.36 -3.95
C ARG A 31 -0.24 -7.18 -4.91
N ARG A 32 -0.65 -6.02 -4.39
CA ARG A 32 -0.65 -4.73 -5.06
C ARG A 32 0.13 -3.70 -4.26
N VAL A 33 0.92 -2.89 -4.96
CA VAL A 33 1.74 -1.83 -4.36
C VAL A 33 1.46 -0.54 -5.09
N HIS A 34 1.03 0.47 -4.36
CA HIS A 34 0.90 1.84 -4.84
C HIS A 34 2.03 2.67 -4.24
N GLY A 35 2.76 3.41 -5.08
CA GLY A 35 3.86 4.28 -4.67
C GLY A 35 3.60 5.69 -5.14
N ALA A 36 3.72 6.66 -4.23
CA ALA A 36 3.48 8.07 -4.52
C ALA A 36 4.51 8.97 -3.85
N VAL A 37 4.74 10.13 -4.47
CA VAL A 37 5.50 11.26 -3.90
C VAL A 37 4.53 12.45 -3.76
N GLY A 38 4.79 13.36 -2.82
CA GLY A 38 3.89 14.49 -2.54
C GLY A 38 3.07 14.31 -1.27
N GLU A 39 1.84 14.85 -1.26
CA GLU A 39 0.98 14.92 -0.08
C GLU A 39 0.44 13.57 0.36
N GLY A 40 0.30 13.39 1.68
CA GLY A 40 -0.11 12.10 2.27
C GLY A 40 -1.54 11.70 1.94
N VAL A 41 -2.47 12.65 1.98
CA VAL A 41 -3.91 12.40 1.71
C VAL A 41 -4.10 11.97 0.25
N GLU A 42 -3.52 12.71 -0.69
CA GLU A 42 -3.58 12.37 -2.12
C GLU A 42 -2.97 10.98 -2.41
N ALA A 43 -1.89 10.63 -1.72
CA ALA A 43 -1.28 9.30 -1.83
C ALA A 43 -2.22 8.17 -1.33
N VAL A 44 -2.98 8.41 -0.26
CA VAL A 44 -3.96 7.44 0.26
C VAL A 44 -5.16 7.31 -0.69
N GLU A 45 -5.72 8.43 -1.15
CA GLU A 45 -6.83 8.43 -2.10
C GLU A 45 -6.44 7.74 -3.42
N GLY A 46 -5.26 8.06 -3.95
CA GLY A 46 -4.70 7.42 -5.14
C GLY A 46 -4.50 5.92 -4.97
N ALA A 47 -4.01 5.49 -3.81
CA ALA A 47 -3.89 4.07 -3.49
C ALA A 47 -5.26 3.39 -3.45
N LEU A 48 -6.26 3.97 -2.78
CA LEU A 48 -7.60 3.39 -2.71
C LEU A 48 -8.26 3.29 -4.09
N ALA A 49 -8.11 4.31 -4.93
CA ALA A 49 -8.62 4.31 -6.29
C ALA A 49 -7.95 3.23 -7.16
N ASP A 50 -6.64 3.05 -7.06
CA ASP A 50 -5.89 2.00 -7.75
C ASP A 50 -6.35 0.59 -7.31
N LEU A 51 -6.48 0.39 -6.00
CA LEU A 51 -6.95 -0.88 -5.45
C LEU A 51 -8.40 -1.21 -5.84
N ALA A 52 -9.27 -0.20 -5.94
CA ALA A 52 -10.67 -0.38 -6.35
C ALA A 52 -10.82 -0.84 -7.82
N GLN A 53 -9.78 -0.67 -8.66
CA GLN A 53 -9.77 -1.25 -10.02
C GLN A 53 -9.57 -2.78 -10.01
N HIS A 54 -9.12 -3.33 -8.89
CA HIS A 54 -8.81 -4.75 -8.75
C HIS A 54 -9.76 -5.48 -7.80
N TRP A 55 -10.32 -4.79 -6.82
CA TRP A 55 -11.19 -5.37 -5.81
C TRP A 55 -12.50 -4.61 -5.67
N ASP A 56 -13.58 -5.37 -5.50
CA ASP A 56 -14.89 -4.85 -5.14
C ASP A 56 -14.92 -4.57 -3.63
N PHE A 57 -14.76 -3.29 -3.27
CA PHE A 57 -14.75 -2.87 -1.87
C PHE A 57 -16.07 -3.10 -1.14
N SER A 58 -17.19 -3.25 -1.85
CA SER A 58 -18.47 -3.60 -1.22
C SER A 58 -18.47 -4.99 -0.56
N ARG A 59 -17.50 -5.84 -0.93
CA ARG A 59 -17.31 -7.20 -0.42
C ARG A 59 -16.21 -7.31 0.63
N VAL A 60 -15.58 -6.19 1.01
CA VAL A 60 -14.53 -6.20 2.02
C VAL A 60 -15.16 -6.38 3.40
N GLU A 61 -14.98 -7.56 3.99
CA GLU A 61 -15.48 -7.88 5.34
C GLU A 61 -14.58 -7.32 6.45
N ARG A 62 -13.27 -7.19 6.18
CA ARG A 62 -12.29 -6.73 7.15
C ARG A 62 -11.19 -5.93 6.47
N CYS A 63 -11.00 -4.70 6.93
CA CYS A 63 -9.83 -3.90 6.63
C CYS A 63 -8.91 -3.84 7.85
N THR A 64 -7.60 -3.91 7.65
CA THR A 64 -6.61 -3.64 8.71
C THR A 64 -5.61 -2.65 8.16
N VAL A 65 -5.57 -1.46 8.76
CA VAL A 65 -4.62 -0.42 8.42
C VAL A 65 -3.45 -0.50 9.39
N GLY A 66 -2.24 -0.67 8.85
CA GLY A 66 -1.01 -0.69 9.62
C GLY A 66 -0.03 0.32 9.05
N GLY A 67 0.63 1.08 9.93
CA GLY A 67 1.70 2.00 9.57
C GLY A 67 2.98 1.65 10.32
N ASP A 68 4.10 2.12 9.79
CA ASP A 68 5.42 2.07 10.46
C ASP A 68 5.52 3.08 11.63
N GLY A 69 4.43 3.79 11.94
CA GLY A 69 4.38 4.81 12.96
C GLY A 69 4.60 6.23 12.45
N ALA A 70 4.73 6.44 11.14
CA ALA A 70 4.84 7.76 10.53
C ALA A 70 3.65 8.68 10.89
N THR A 71 3.94 9.96 11.10
CA THR A 71 3.01 10.95 11.66
C THR A 71 1.75 11.16 10.84
N TRP A 72 1.85 11.00 9.51
CA TRP A 72 0.75 11.15 8.56
C TRP A 72 -0.23 9.96 8.55
N ILE A 73 0.15 8.80 9.11
CA ILE A 73 -0.75 7.64 9.24
C ILE A 73 -1.64 7.76 10.49
N ARG A 74 -1.21 8.50 11.53
CA ARG A 74 -1.92 8.59 12.82
C ARG A 74 -3.05 9.61 12.86
N THR A 75 -3.20 10.44 11.84
CA THR A 75 -4.14 11.57 11.81
C THR A 75 -5.38 11.33 10.94
N ALA A 76 -5.50 10.14 10.33
CA ALA A 76 -6.67 9.69 9.58
C ALA A 76 -7.68 8.99 10.48
#